data_AF-A0A5M4EM72-F1
#
_entry.id   AF-A0A5M4EM72-F1
#
_cell.length_a   1.000
_cell.length_b   1.000
_cell.length_c   1.000
_cell.angle_alpha   90.00
_cell.angle_beta   90.00
_cell.angle_gamma   90.00
#
_symmetry.space_group_name_H-M   'P 1'
#
loop_
_entity.id
_entity.type
_entity.pdbx_description
1 polymer ?
#
loop_
_entity_poly.entity_id
_entity_poly.type
_entity_poly.pdbx_seq_one_letter_code
_entity_poly.pdbx_strand_id
1 'polypeptide(L)'
;LIEFGITYEEISLKKVLPILRFIGQIKNTFILCEGPDGLYIIDQHAAHERILFEKFMKIKSDENFQTLGILRYVDLGILKNQIILEKIEKFKEMGWDIEESATGEILVRNLPFLGIYKTREVDLNNLFETIILDLEANTDTPSNIIAKRLACNNAVKAGDKLSEKESEKLISDLEKTEVPWDPHGRPAVVKLEFDKLSRQFGR
;
A
#
# COMPACT_ATOMS: atom_id res chain seq x y z
N LEU A 1 -30.07 3.53 16.98
CA LEU A 1 -29.20 2.74 16.09
C LEU A 1 -28.09 2.19 16.98
N ILE A 2 -28.09 0.88 17.22
CA ILE A 2 -27.25 0.20 18.20
C ILE A 2 -25.78 0.41 17.80
N GLU A 3 -25.01 1.10 18.64
CA GLU A 3 -23.55 1.14 18.54
C GLU A 3 -23.05 -0.31 18.64
N PHE A 4 -22.47 -0.82 17.55
CA PHE A 4 -22.10 -2.23 17.40
C PHE A 4 -20.98 -2.70 18.32
N GLY A 5 -20.67 -2.00 19.42
CA GLY A 5 -19.65 -2.42 20.38
C GLY A 5 -18.28 -2.69 19.75
N ILE A 6 -18.03 -2.14 18.55
CA ILE A 6 -16.73 -2.20 17.89
C ILE A 6 -15.87 -1.25 18.70
N THR A 7 -15.27 -1.78 19.75
CA THR A 7 -14.15 -1.11 20.38
C THR A 7 -13.09 -1.00 19.30
N TYR A 8 -12.70 0.22 18.95
CA TYR A 8 -11.34 0.48 18.50
C TYR A 8 -10.44 0.13 19.68
N GLU A 9 -10.28 -1.16 19.97
CA GLU A 9 -9.05 -1.59 20.58
C GLU A 9 -8.04 -1.26 19.49
N GLU A 10 -7.41 -0.10 19.65
CA GLU A 10 -6.13 0.19 19.04
C GLU A 10 -5.36 -1.11 19.16
N ILE A 11 -5.22 -1.82 18.04
CA ILE A 11 -4.23 -2.88 17.95
C ILE A 11 -2.98 -2.15 18.33
N SER A 12 -2.55 -2.35 19.59
CA SER A 12 -1.47 -1.57 20.21
C SER A 12 -0.38 -1.51 19.16
N LEU A 13 0.15 -0.30 18.91
CA LEU A 13 1.13 0.05 17.87
C LEU A 13 2.40 -0.83 17.84
N LYS A 14 2.45 -1.90 18.64
CA LYS A 14 3.53 -2.86 18.85
C LYS A 14 3.14 -4.34 18.68
N LYS A 15 1.88 -4.70 18.38
CA LYS A 15 1.51 -6.13 18.23
C LYS A 15 1.59 -6.58 16.77
N VAL A 16 2.53 -7.49 16.52
CA VAL A 16 2.55 -8.39 15.36
C VAL A 16 1.18 -9.09 15.29
N LEU A 17 0.55 -9.08 14.11
CA LEU A 17 -0.70 -9.82 13.90
C LEU A 17 -0.46 -11.32 14.17
N PRO A 18 -1.39 -12.03 14.84
CA PRO A 18 -1.27 -13.48 14.97
C PRO A 18 -1.43 -14.13 13.59
N ILE A 19 -1.15 -15.44 13.49
CA ILE A 19 -1.45 -16.19 12.28
C ILE A 19 -2.97 -16.15 12.04
N LEU A 20 -3.37 -15.62 10.90
CA LEU A 20 -4.77 -15.46 10.52
C LEU A 20 -5.19 -16.48 9.46
N ARG A 21 -6.33 -17.15 9.69
CA ARG A 21 -6.94 -18.07 8.72
C ARG A 21 -7.95 -17.32 7.86
N PHE A 22 -7.74 -17.30 6.55
CA PHE A 22 -8.70 -16.70 5.61
C PHE A 22 -10.07 -17.39 5.68
N ILE A 23 -11.14 -16.60 5.74
CA ILE A 23 -12.53 -17.07 5.69
C ILE A 23 -13.18 -16.70 4.36
N GLY A 24 -13.00 -15.44 3.93
CA GLY A 24 -13.68 -14.93 2.73
C GLY A 24 -13.50 -13.42 2.53
N GLN A 25 -14.12 -12.91 1.46
CA GLN A 25 -14.11 -11.50 1.10
C GLN A 25 -15.54 -10.94 1.11
N ILE A 26 -15.75 -9.77 1.74
CA ILE A 26 -17.03 -9.05 1.74
C ILE A 26 -16.95 -7.84 0.81
N LYS A 27 -17.92 -7.75 -0.11
CA LYS A 27 -18.09 -6.64 -1.06
C LYS A 27 -16.81 -6.26 -1.80
N ASN A 28 -15.93 -7.24 -2.06
CA ASN A 28 -14.62 -7.02 -2.67
C ASN A 28 -13.80 -5.89 -2.00
N THR A 29 -13.94 -5.73 -0.69
CA THR A 29 -13.35 -4.61 0.06
C THR A 29 -12.71 -5.07 1.36
N PHE A 30 -13.41 -5.94 2.09
CA PHE A 30 -12.92 -6.45 3.37
C PHE A 30 -12.57 -7.93 3.25
N ILE A 31 -11.42 -8.31 3.79
CA ILE A 31 -11.02 -9.70 3.99
C ILE A 31 -11.38 -10.09 5.42
N LEU A 32 -12.05 -11.23 5.57
CA LEU A 32 -12.38 -11.82 6.86
C LEU A 32 -11.39 -12.92 7.20
N CYS A 33 -10.87 -12.88 8.42
CA CYS A 33 -9.98 -13.89 8.94
C CYS A 33 -10.38 -14.35 10.33
N GLU A 34 -10.23 -15.64 10.61
CA GLU A 34 -10.28 -16.17 11.97
C GLU A 34 -8.89 -16.09 12.60
N GLY A 35 -8.81 -15.53 13.80
CA GLY A 35 -7.62 -15.54 14.64
C GLY A 35 -7.89 -16.26 15.96
N PRO A 36 -6.87 -16.39 16.82
CA PRO A 36 -6.97 -17.15 18.08
C PRO A 36 -7.96 -16.55 19.10
N ASP A 37 -8.22 -15.25 19.06
CA ASP A 37 -9.06 -14.50 20.02
C ASP A 37 -10.30 -13.86 19.39
N GLY A 38 -10.57 -14.10 18.10
CA GLY A 38 -11.79 -13.60 17.46
C GLY A 38 -11.72 -13.47 15.94
N LEU A 39 -12.62 -12.65 15.39
CA LEU A 39 -12.71 -12.35 13.97
C LEU A 39 -11.90 -11.09 13.65
N TYR A 40 -11.03 -11.19 12.65
CA TYR A 40 -10.24 -10.09 12.10
C TYR A 40 -10.84 -9.65 10.78
N ILE A 41 -11.06 -8.34 10.64
CA ILE A 41 -11.61 -7.69 9.45
C ILE A 41 -10.53 -6.78 8.91
N ILE A 42 -10.03 -7.10 7.72
CA ILE A 42 -8.92 -6.39 7.08
C ILE A 42 -9.48 -5.57 5.92
N ASP A 43 -9.21 -4.26 5.90
CA ASP A 43 -9.41 -3.44 4.71
C ASP A 43 -8.29 -3.75 3.71
N GLN A 44 -8.64 -4.38 2.59
CA GLN A 44 -7.66 -4.84 1.62
C GLN A 44 -6.83 -3.70 1.01
N HIS A 45 -7.42 -2.52 0.87
CA HIS A 45 -6.76 -1.36 0.28
C HIS A 45 -5.74 -0.80 1.26
N ALA A 46 -6.19 -0.48 2.48
CA ALA A 46 -5.33 0.04 3.55
C ALA A 46 -4.17 -0.92 3.89
N ALA A 47 -4.47 -2.22 3.95
CA ALA A 47 -3.46 -3.25 4.18
C ALA A 47 -2.42 -3.30 3.06
N HIS A 48 -2.86 -3.29 1.80
CA HIS A 48 -1.92 -3.36 0.67
C HIS A 48 -1.10 -2.07 0.54
N GLU A 49 -1.67 -0.89 0.83
CA GLU A 49 -0.91 0.36 0.89
C GLU A 49 0.21 0.29 1.93
N ARG A 50 -0.05 -0.24 3.13
CA ARG A 50 0.98 -0.42 4.15
C ARG A 50 2.09 -1.36 3.70
N ILE A 51 1.72 -2.53 3.16
CA ILE A 51 2.68 -3.52 2.65
C ILE A 51 3.59 -2.88 1.59
N LEU A 52 3.00 -2.18 0.62
CA LEU A 52 3.75 -1.54 -0.47
C LEU A 52 4.63 -0.40 0.03
N PHE A 53 4.11 0.44 0.92
CA PHE A 53 4.88 1.53 1.51
C PHE A 53 6.15 1.02 2.20
N GLU A 54 6.01 0.03 3.09
CA GLU A 54 7.18 -0.57 3.75
C GLU A 54 8.12 -1.24 2.77
N LYS A 55 7.58 -1.91 1.74
CA LYS A 55 8.40 -2.51 0.68
C LYS A 55 9.21 -1.44 -0.05
N PHE A 56 8.61 -0.32 -0.47
CA PHE A 56 9.33 0.79 -1.11
C PHE A 56 10.39 1.41 -0.21
N MET A 57 10.10 1.54 1.09
CA MET A 57 11.06 2.09 2.06
C MET A 57 12.20 1.12 2.40
N LYS A 58 12.00 -0.19 2.21
CA LYS A 58 12.98 -1.25 2.47
C LYS A 58 13.82 -1.61 1.24
N ILE A 59 13.31 -1.41 0.03
CA ILE A 59 14.11 -1.52 -1.20
C ILE A 59 15.29 -0.56 -1.01
N LYS A 60 16.50 -1.11 -1.01
CA LYS A 60 17.74 -0.37 -1.13
C LYS A 60 18.41 -0.86 -2.40
N SER A 61 19.16 0.03 -3.04
CA SER A 61 19.73 -0.09 -4.39
C SER A 61 20.61 -1.32 -4.69
N ASP A 62 20.82 -2.21 -3.72
CA ASP A 62 21.74 -3.37 -3.79
C ASP A 62 21.03 -4.73 -3.70
N GLU A 63 19.70 -4.77 -3.57
CA GLU A 63 18.95 -6.01 -3.58
C GLU A 63 18.46 -6.34 -5.00
N ASN A 64 18.61 -7.60 -5.41
CA ASN A 64 18.09 -8.16 -6.67
C ASN A 64 16.54 -8.18 -6.67
N PHE A 65 15.92 -7.00 -6.76
CA PHE A 65 14.49 -6.88 -6.95
C PHE A 65 14.15 -7.09 -8.42
N GLN A 66 13.11 -7.90 -8.66
CA GLN A 66 12.56 -8.09 -10.00
C GLN A 66 11.97 -6.76 -10.48
N THR A 67 12.20 -6.43 -11.75
CA THR A 67 11.64 -5.23 -12.38
C THR A 67 10.76 -5.58 -13.57
N LEU A 68 9.87 -4.65 -13.93
CA LEU A 68 9.03 -4.67 -15.11
C LEU A 68 9.47 -3.55 -16.05
N GLY A 69 9.97 -3.91 -17.24
CA GLY A 69 10.31 -2.94 -18.28
C GLY A 69 9.07 -2.35 -18.93
N ILE A 70 8.93 -1.03 -18.94
CA ILE A 70 7.75 -0.34 -19.49
C ILE A 70 8.05 0.75 -20.51
N LEU A 71 9.28 1.27 -20.56
CA LEU A 71 9.77 2.34 -21.44
C LEU A 71 8.71 3.39 -21.81
N ARG A 72 8.48 4.38 -20.93
CA ARG A 72 7.49 5.45 -21.11
C ARG A 72 8.12 6.82 -20.92
N TYR A 73 7.76 7.75 -21.80
CA TYR A 73 8.10 9.17 -21.66
C TYR A 73 6.93 9.89 -20.99
N VAL A 74 7.25 10.79 -20.05
CA VAL A 74 6.29 11.64 -19.36
C VAL A 74 6.75 13.08 -19.46
N ASP A 75 5.90 13.94 -20.02
CA ASP A 75 6.15 15.36 -20.11
C ASP A 75 5.07 16.14 -19.35
N LEU A 76 5.46 16.75 -18.24
CA LEU A 76 4.61 17.62 -17.42
C LEU A 76 4.96 19.10 -17.63
N GLY A 77 5.87 19.40 -18.54
CA GLY A 77 6.48 20.70 -18.73
C GLY A 77 7.75 20.90 -17.88
N ILE A 78 8.65 21.74 -18.39
CA ILE A 78 10.04 21.91 -17.91
C ILE A 78 10.15 22.01 -16.38
N LEU A 79 9.38 22.91 -15.76
CA LEU A 79 9.48 23.15 -14.31
C LEU A 79 9.03 21.94 -13.49
N LYS A 80 7.96 21.27 -13.90
CA LYS A 80 7.43 20.07 -13.21
C LYS A 80 8.35 18.87 -13.40
N ASN A 81 8.90 18.69 -14.62
CA ASN A 81 9.86 17.64 -14.90
C ASN A 81 11.09 17.79 -13.98
N GLN A 82 11.63 19.01 -13.85
CA GLN A 82 12.77 19.28 -12.97
C GLN A 82 12.53 18.87 -11.52
N ILE A 83 11.34 19.11 -10.95
CA ILE A 83 11.02 18.70 -9.57
C ILE A 83 11.16 17.18 -9.38
N ILE A 84 10.69 16.38 -10.35
CA ILE A 84 10.84 14.93 -10.30
C ILE A 84 12.30 14.52 -10.54
N LEU A 85 12.96 15.13 -11.52
CA LEU A 85 14.34 14.80 -11.90
C LEU A 85 15.33 15.10 -10.74
N GLU A 86 15.10 16.15 -9.96
CA GLU A 86 15.86 16.43 -8.74
C GLU A 86 15.73 15.35 -7.66
N LYS A 87 14.73 14.47 -7.75
CA LYS A 87 14.47 13.36 -6.82
C LYS A 87 14.75 11.99 -7.43
N ILE A 88 15.42 11.89 -8.59
CA ILE A 88 15.71 10.61 -9.25
C ILE A 88 16.28 9.56 -8.30
N GLU A 89 17.25 9.93 -7.47
CA GLU A 89 17.89 8.99 -6.55
C GLU A 89 16.89 8.41 -5.53
N LYS A 90 15.87 9.18 -5.12
CA LYS A 90 14.79 8.70 -4.25
C LYS A 90 13.91 7.66 -4.93
N PHE A 91 13.64 7.84 -6.22
CA PHE A 91 12.90 6.85 -7.02
C PHE A 91 13.73 5.59 -7.23
N LYS A 92 15.03 5.72 -7.53
CA LYS A 92 15.96 4.58 -7.65
C LYS A 92 16.10 3.80 -6.35
N GLU A 93 16.18 4.49 -5.21
CA GLU A 93 16.13 3.86 -3.87
C GLU A 93 14.88 2.97 -3.74
N MET A 94 13.75 3.33 -4.35
CA MET A 94 12.48 2.58 -4.30
C MET A 94 12.32 1.58 -5.47
N GLY A 95 13.38 1.32 -6.24
CA GLY A 95 13.41 0.37 -7.35
C GLY A 95 12.81 0.89 -8.66
N TRP A 96 12.58 2.20 -8.78
CA TRP A 96 12.18 2.84 -10.04
C TRP A 96 13.40 3.28 -10.84
N ASP A 97 13.46 2.90 -12.11
CA ASP A 97 14.50 3.34 -13.03
C ASP A 97 13.97 4.49 -13.88
N ILE A 98 14.30 5.71 -13.45
CA ILE A 98 13.91 6.96 -14.11
C ILE A 98 15.14 7.81 -14.43
N GLU A 99 15.09 8.50 -15.57
CA GLU A 99 16.14 9.41 -16.02
C GLU A 99 15.57 10.58 -16.82
N GLU A 100 16.39 11.60 -17.03
CA GLU A 100 16.08 12.69 -17.96
C GLU A 100 16.35 12.22 -19.40
N SER A 101 15.40 12.43 -20.30
CA SER A 101 15.58 12.20 -21.73
C SER A 101 16.41 13.31 -22.38
N ALA A 102 16.88 13.09 -23.61
CA ALA A 102 17.58 14.13 -24.38
C ALA A 102 16.71 15.38 -24.67
N THR A 103 15.38 15.25 -24.55
CA THR A 103 14.38 16.30 -24.78
C THR A 103 13.91 16.96 -23.48
N GLY A 104 14.42 16.55 -22.31
CA GLY A 104 14.04 17.09 -20.99
C GLY A 104 12.76 16.50 -20.40
N GLU A 105 12.28 15.39 -20.97
CA GLU A 105 11.15 14.61 -20.45
C GLU A 105 11.63 13.61 -19.39
N ILE A 106 10.72 13.11 -18.57
CA ILE A 106 11.02 12.02 -17.64
C ILE A 106 10.88 10.70 -18.41
N LEU A 107 11.97 9.95 -18.52
CA LEU A 107 11.96 8.60 -19.09
C LEU A 107 11.89 7.56 -17.98
N VAL A 108 10.81 6.79 -17.94
CA VAL A 108 10.62 5.65 -17.04
C VAL A 108 10.96 4.36 -17.78
N ARG A 109 12.07 3.71 -17.43
CA ARG A 109 12.52 2.48 -18.08
C ARG A 109 11.94 1.25 -17.40
N ASN A 110 12.08 1.18 -16.07
CA ASN A 110 11.71 0.03 -15.27
C ASN A 110 10.93 0.44 -14.01
N LEU A 111 9.96 -0.39 -13.65
CA LEU A 111 9.23 -0.33 -12.38
C LEU A 111 9.57 -1.54 -11.51
N PRO A 112 9.53 -1.43 -10.18
CA PRO A 112 9.70 -2.60 -9.32
C PRO A 112 8.51 -3.55 -9.46
N PHE A 113 8.78 -4.86 -9.47
CA PHE A 113 7.73 -5.88 -9.47
C PHE A 113 7.11 -5.99 -8.07
N LEU A 114 5.82 -5.66 -7.98
CA LEU A 114 5.13 -5.53 -6.71
C LEU A 114 4.44 -6.81 -6.24
N GLY A 115 4.38 -7.85 -7.08
CA GLY A 115 3.86 -9.16 -6.71
C GLY A 115 2.76 -9.63 -7.65
N ILE A 116 1.91 -10.52 -7.13
CA ILE A 116 0.91 -11.27 -7.92
C ILE A 116 -0.45 -10.57 -8.03
N TYR A 117 -0.62 -9.43 -7.36
CA TYR A 117 -1.89 -8.70 -7.35
C TYR A 117 -2.17 -8.10 -8.72
N LYS A 118 -3.45 -8.05 -9.10
CA LYS A 118 -3.88 -7.28 -10.27
C LYS A 118 -3.55 -5.80 -10.07
N THR A 119 -2.44 -5.35 -10.63
CA THR A 119 -2.13 -3.93 -10.74
C THR A 119 -2.84 -3.36 -11.96
N ARG A 120 -3.44 -2.18 -11.80
CA ARG A 120 -3.99 -1.43 -12.93
C ARG A 120 -2.84 -0.79 -13.69
N GLU A 121 -3.07 -0.46 -14.96
CA GLU A 121 -2.12 0.37 -15.68
C GLU A 121 -1.94 1.69 -14.91
N VAL A 122 -0.68 2.05 -14.70
CA VAL A 122 -0.32 3.24 -13.93
C VAL A 122 -0.39 4.46 -14.86
N ASP A 123 -1.26 5.41 -14.53
CA ASP A 123 -1.21 6.74 -15.13
C ASP A 123 -0.04 7.52 -14.52
N LEU A 124 1.12 7.45 -15.19
CA LEU A 124 2.35 8.08 -14.73
C LEU A 124 2.24 9.61 -14.69
N ASN A 125 1.43 10.23 -15.56
CA ASN A 125 1.25 11.68 -15.55
C ASN A 125 0.57 12.10 -14.24
N ASN A 126 -0.61 11.54 -13.97
CA ASN A 126 -1.34 11.84 -12.75
C ASN A 126 -0.56 11.46 -11.49
N LEU A 127 0.19 10.36 -11.51
CA LEU A 127 1.06 9.96 -10.40
C LEU A 127 2.12 11.02 -10.10
N PHE A 128 2.88 11.46 -11.11
CA PHE A 128 3.91 12.47 -10.90
C PHE A 128 3.33 13.83 -10.56
N GLU A 129 2.19 14.23 -11.13
CA GLU A 129 1.51 15.47 -10.73
C GLU A 129 1.11 15.46 -9.25
N THR A 130 0.53 14.35 -8.76
CA THR A 130 0.15 14.25 -7.33
C THR A 130 1.37 14.21 -6.41
N ILE A 131 2.48 13.61 -6.84
CA ILE A 131 3.75 13.66 -6.09
C ILE A 131 4.28 15.09 -6.01
N ILE A 132 4.28 15.83 -7.12
CA ILE A 132 4.76 17.23 -7.17
C ILE A 132 3.94 18.09 -6.20
N LEU A 133 2.61 17.99 -6.25
CA LEU A 133 1.74 18.76 -5.36
C LEU A 133 2.05 18.52 -3.87
N ASP A 134 2.28 17.26 -3.49
CA ASP A 134 2.61 16.94 -2.09
C ASP A 134 4.01 17.39 -1.69
N LEU A 135 4.99 17.28 -2.61
CA LEU A 135 6.37 17.75 -2.39
C LEU A 135 6.38 19.28 -2.17
N GLU A 136 5.64 20.03 -2.98
CA GLU A 136 5.50 21.48 -2.83
C GLU A 136 4.82 21.86 -1.51
N ALA A 137 3.83 21.07 -1.09
CA ALA A 137 3.15 21.26 0.20
C ALA A 137 4.03 20.94 1.42
N ASN A 138 5.18 20.28 1.24
CA ASN A 138 6.18 19.97 2.28
C ASN A 138 5.58 19.33 3.56
N THR A 139 4.64 18.41 3.37
CA THR A 139 3.89 17.78 4.48
C THR A 139 4.67 16.68 5.20
N ASP A 140 5.72 16.13 4.58
CA ASP A 140 6.55 15.03 5.07
C ASP A 140 7.90 15.05 4.33
N THR A 141 8.79 14.11 4.62
CA THR A 141 10.05 13.94 3.86
C THR A 141 9.77 13.52 2.41
N PRO A 142 10.60 13.92 1.43
CA PRO A 142 10.42 13.51 0.03
C PRO A 142 10.32 12.00 -0.16
N SER A 143 11.11 11.20 0.58
CA SER A 143 11.03 9.74 0.57
C SER A 143 9.63 9.25 0.97
N ASN A 144 9.09 9.76 2.08
CA ASN A 144 7.77 9.33 2.55
C ASN A 144 6.67 9.76 1.58
N ILE A 145 6.73 10.97 1.04
CA ILE A 145 5.74 11.48 0.07
C ILE A 145 5.70 10.58 -1.16
N ILE A 146 6.86 10.33 -1.77
CA ILE A 146 6.97 9.50 -2.96
C ILE A 146 6.49 8.08 -2.63
N ALA A 147 7.00 7.45 -1.58
CA ALA A 147 6.61 6.08 -1.21
C ALA A 147 5.10 5.94 -0.93
N LYS A 148 4.47 6.92 -0.26
CA LYS A 148 3.01 6.92 -0.02
C LYS A 148 2.23 6.97 -1.32
N ARG A 149 2.61 7.83 -2.25
CA ARG A 149 1.94 7.95 -3.57
C ARG A 149 2.15 6.72 -4.43
N LEU A 150 3.36 6.17 -4.46
CA LEU A 150 3.66 4.91 -5.14
C LEU A 150 2.82 3.76 -4.55
N ALA A 151 2.75 3.63 -3.22
CA ALA A 151 1.95 2.62 -2.55
C ALA A 151 0.46 2.76 -2.87
N CYS A 152 -0.09 3.96 -2.72
CA CYS A 152 -1.50 4.24 -2.99
C CYS A 152 -1.87 3.91 -4.44
N ASN A 153 -1.04 4.31 -5.40
CA ASN A 153 -1.31 4.09 -6.80
C ASN A 153 -1.26 2.60 -7.19
N ASN A 154 -0.40 1.80 -6.55
CA ASN A 154 -0.21 0.39 -6.85
C ASN A 154 -1.03 -0.58 -5.98
N ALA A 155 -1.64 -0.08 -4.90
CA ALA A 155 -2.45 -0.88 -4.01
C ALA A 155 -3.74 -1.37 -4.69
N VAL A 156 -4.22 -2.52 -4.23
CA VAL A 156 -5.54 -3.05 -4.62
C VAL A 156 -6.59 -2.06 -4.15
N LYS A 157 -7.62 -1.83 -4.96
CA LYS A 157 -8.66 -0.84 -4.64
C LYS A 157 -9.86 -1.54 -3.99
N ALA A 158 -10.69 -0.75 -3.31
CA ALA A 158 -12.02 -1.20 -2.94
C ALA A 158 -12.80 -1.57 -4.21
N GLY A 159 -13.46 -2.73 -4.18
CA GLY A 159 -14.18 -3.30 -5.32
C GLY A 159 -13.38 -4.34 -6.12
N ASP A 160 -12.05 -4.40 -5.96
CA ASP A 160 -11.23 -5.42 -6.61
C ASP A 160 -11.46 -6.79 -5.97
N LYS A 161 -11.90 -7.76 -6.79
CA LYS A 161 -12.06 -9.14 -6.36
C LYS A 161 -10.69 -9.80 -6.28
N LEU A 162 -10.33 -10.26 -5.09
CA LEU A 162 -9.12 -11.04 -4.87
C LEU A 162 -9.46 -12.53 -4.90
N SER A 163 -8.59 -13.32 -5.51
CA SER A 163 -8.59 -14.77 -5.32
C SER A 163 -8.23 -15.12 -3.88
N GLU A 164 -8.53 -16.35 -3.49
CA GLU A 164 -8.12 -16.89 -2.18
C GLU A 164 -6.61 -16.77 -1.98
N LYS A 165 -5.81 -17.18 -2.98
CA LYS A 165 -4.35 -17.07 -2.94
C LYS A 165 -3.85 -15.62 -2.80
N GLU A 166 -4.46 -14.66 -3.49
CA GLU A 166 -4.13 -13.25 -3.34
C GLU A 166 -4.49 -12.74 -1.93
N SER A 167 -5.63 -13.18 -1.40
CA SER A 167 -6.09 -12.80 -0.05
C SER A 167 -5.15 -13.34 1.02
N GLU A 168 -4.81 -14.64 0.95
CA GLU A 168 -3.83 -15.28 1.84
C GLU A 168 -2.45 -14.64 1.76
N LYS A 169 -2.01 -14.28 0.54
CA LYS A 169 -0.73 -13.58 0.35
C LYS A 169 -0.75 -12.20 1.00
N LEU A 170 -1.85 -11.44 0.84
CA LEU A 170 -2.02 -10.13 1.46
C LEU A 170 -2.00 -10.24 2.99
N ILE A 171 -2.69 -11.23 3.55
CA ILE A 171 -2.65 -11.50 5.00
C ILE A 171 -1.21 -11.78 5.46
N SER A 172 -0.52 -12.73 4.81
CA SER A 172 0.85 -13.10 5.18
C SER A 172 1.86 -11.96 5.02
N ASP A 173 1.66 -11.08 4.05
CA ASP A 173 2.50 -9.90 3.88
C ASP A 173 2.20 -8.83 4.94
N LEU A 174 0.92 -8.62 5.27
CA LEU A 174 0.51 -7.69 6.32
C LEU A 174 1.07 -8.10 7.69
N GLU A 175 1.09 -9.40 8.00
CA GLU A 175 1.68 -9.95 9.23
C GLU A 175 3.18 -9.59 9.39
N LYS A 176 3.89 -9.32 8.29
CA LYS A 176 5.32 -8.96 8.28
C LYS A 176 5.58 -7.46 8.36
N THR A 177 4.53 -6.64 8.31
CA THR A 177 4.64 -5.18 8.43
C THR A 177 4.86 -4.78 9.89
N GLU A 178 5.51 -3.64 10.11
CA GLU A 178 5.79 -3.15 11.47
C GLU A 178 4.51 -2.74 12.20
N VAL A 179 3.55 -2.17 11.45
CA VAL A 179 2.27 -1.72 11.99
C VAL A 179 1.11 -1.98 11.00
N PRO A 180 -0.04 -2.51 11.46
CA PRO A 180 -1.21 -2.78 10.61
C PRO A 180 -2.11 -1.54 10.43
N TRP A 181 -1.51 -0.41 10.08
CA TRP A 181 -2.19 0.86 9.79
C TRP A 181 -1.81 1.30 8.39
N ASP A 182 -2.67 1.97 7.63
CA ASP A 182 -2.24 2.55 6.35
C ASP A 182 -1.16 3.65 6.59
N PRO A 183 -0.41 4.07 5.56
CA PRO A 183 0.55 5.17 5.67
C PRO A 183 -0.07 6.55 5.97
N HIS A 184 -1.40 6.65 5.94
CA HIS A 184 -2.19 7.88 6.13
C HIS A 184 -2.88 7.96 7.50
N GLY A 185 -2.73 6.96 8.37
CA GLY A 185 -3.25 6.92 9.74
C GLY A 185 -4.59 6.21 9.94
N ARG A 186 -5.10 5.44 8.97
CA ARG A 186 -6.31 4.60 9.16
C ARG A 186 -5.92 3.19 9.56
N PRO A 187 -6.70 2.51 10.43
CA PRO A 187 -6.43 1.11 10.75
C PRO A 187 -6.67 0.23 9.53
N ALA A 188 -5.71 -0.63 9.19
CA ALA A 188 -5.89 -1.63 8.14
C ALA A 188 -6.64 -2.87 8.65
N VAL A 189 -6.70 -3.05 9.97
CA VAL A 189 -7.27 -4.23 10.63
C VAL A 189 -8.15 -3.80 11.81
N VAL A 190 -9.33 -4.40 11.89
CA VAL A 190 -10.25 -4.31 13.03
C VAL A 190 -10.46 -5.71 13.59
N LYS A 191 -10.45 -5.84 14.92
CA LYS A 191 -10.68 -7.11 15.62
C LYS A 191 -12.03 -7.09 16.34
N LEU A 192 -12.82 -8.14 16.15
CA LEU A 192 -14.02 -8.45 16.94
C LEU A 192 -13.74 -9.66 17.82
N GLU A 193 -13.63 -9.43 19.12
CA GLU A 193 -13.34 -10.48 20.09
C GLU A 193 -14.47 -11.49 20.18
N PHE A 194 -14.11 -12.76 20.36
CA PHE A 194 -15.08 -13.86 20.43
C PHE A 194 -16.11 -13.67 21.55
N ASP A 195 -15.68 -13.18 22.72
CA ASP A 195 -16.58 -12.91 23.85
C ASP A 195 -17.58 -11.80 23.54
N LYS A 196 -17.14 -10.73 22.88
CA LYS A 196 -18.01 -9.62 22.46
C LYS A 196 -19.03 -10.10 21.44
N LEU A 197 -18.60 -10.94 20.49
CA LEU A 197 -19.49 -11.55 19.50
C LEU A 197 -20.50 -12.49 20.15
N SER A 198 -20.06 -13.37 21.06
CA SER A 198 -20.92 -14.33 21.76
C SER A 198 -22.03 -13.65 22.56
N ARG A 199 -21.70 -12.54 23.24
CA ARG A 199 -22.69 -11.73 23.98
C ARG A 199 -23.81 -11.19 23.08
N GLN A 200 -23.54 -10.85 21.82
CA GLN A 200 -24.56 -10.40 20.87
C GLN A 200 -25.59 -11.50 20.55
N PHE A 201 -25.21 -12.77 20.72
CA PHE A 201 -26.09 -13.92 20.57
C PHE A 201 -26.66 -14.42 21.91
N GLY A 202 -26.45 -13.68 23.01
CA GLY A 202 -26.90 -14.09 24.34
C GLY A 202 -26.17 -15.31 24.91
N ARG A 203 -24.91 -15.53 24.49
CA ARG A 203 -24.03 -16.60 24.96
C ARG A 203 -22.85 -16.07 25.75
#